data_AF-A0A1A3MQ78-F1
#
_entry.id   AF-A0A1A3MQ78-F1
#
_cell.length_a   1.000
_cell.length_b   1.000
_cell.length_c   1.000
_cell.angle_alpha   90.00
_cell.angle_beta   90.00
_cell.angle_gamma   90.00
#
_symmetry.space_group_name_H-M   'P 1'
#
loop_
_entity.id
_entity.type
_entity.pdbx_description
1 polymer ?
#
loop_
_entity_poly.entity_id
_entity_poly.type
_entity_poly.pdbx_seq_one_letter_code
_entity_poly.pdbx_strand_id
1 'polypeptide(L)'
;MVMCSVPRMVETVSRTDLGVAFEELDAKIRAGMKAYAIPGVAVAVWAGGQEYVKGYGVTNVDHPLPVDGDTVFRIGSTTKTFTATVMMRLVEQGKVDLDSPVRRYIPDFAVADESVSAVVTVRQLLNHTGGWDGRNGQDFGRGDDAVARYVKAMTRFPQLTPPGTAFAYNNSGLVVAGRIIELVAGTIYEDAVKRLLIDPLQLAHTRYFSDQIIGLNVAASHKVVDDKSFVEPIVEPTVQPIVDTDFWAFPRSCNPTGGLMSTARDQLRYAQFHLGDGTAPNGEQLLSRQSLQTMRSNPGAGGTLWVELTGMGVSWMLRPSAENVTIVEHGGTWKGQRSGFFMVPDRSFAMTVLTNSDGGFHMINDLFASDWALRRFAGVTNLPATPQRLSAAELAPYEGRYIAEQVSQDGSREQTVIEFRARDGQLAGTMSMGDGTPDSQNCVELGFAFYRPEFGLDLGPDNKPTGSRSNFVRGPDGNVVWFCSLHGRLFRREQSQRR
;
A
#
# COMPACT_ATOMS: atom_id res chain seq x y z
N MET A 1 22.35 31.42 29.57
CA MET A 1 20.89 31.56 29.74
C MET A 1 20.25 30.73 28.63
N VAL A 2 19.99 29.45 28.90
CA VAL A 2 19.46 28.51 27.89
C VAL A 2 17.94 28.65 27.90
N MET A 3 17.38 29.24 26.85
CA MET A 3 15.94 29.24 26.64
C MET A 3 15.51 27.82 26.29
N CYS A 4 14.92 27.14 27.27
CA CYS A 4 14.15 25.93 27.07
C CYS A 4 12.89 26.31 26.27
N SER A 5 12.78 25.90 25.00
CA SER A 5 11.53 26.03 24.26
C SER A 5 10.56 24.97 24.78
N VAL A 6 9.43 25.43 25.32
CA VAL A 6 8.30 24.58 25.70
C VAL A 6 7.64 24.06 24.41
N PRO A 7 7.31 22.77 24.29
CA PRO A 7 6.53 22.29 23.15
C PRO A 7 5.16 22.96 23.17
N ARG A 8 4.74 23.54 22.04
CA ARG A 8 3.35 24.00 21.85
C ARG A 8 2.41 22.83 22.10
N MET A 9 1.55 22.94 23.11
CA MET A 9 0.42 22.02 23.29
C MET A 9 -0.43 22.03 22.02
N VAL A 10 -0.63 20.86 21.43
CA VAL A 10 -1.62 20.66 20.36
C VAL A 10 -2.99 20.89 21.00
N GLU A 11 -3.80 21.80 20.44
CA GLU A 11 -5.17 22.01 20.87
C GLU A 11 -5.91 20.67 20.86
N THR A 12 -6.42 20.27 22.02
CA THR A 12 -7.19 19.05 22.16
C THR A 12 -8.55 19.30 21.51
N VAL A 13 -8.83 18.62 20.39
CA VAL A 13 -10.13 18.70 19.70
C VAL A 13 -11.24 18.37 20.71
N SER A 14 -12.18 19.30 20.91
CA SER A 14 -13.25 19.11 21.89
C SER A 14 -14.19 17.97 21.49
N ARG A 15 -14.88 17.37 22.47
CA ARG A 15 -15.86 16.29 22.18
C ARG A 15 -16.97 16.74 21.22
N THR A 16 -17.44 17.98 21.37
CA THR A 16 -18.47 18.57 20.49
C THR A 16 -17.95 18.74 19.07
N ASP A 17 -16.70 19.14 18.91
CA ASP A 17 -16.06 19.27 17.59
C ASP A 17 -15.87 17.92 16.90
N LEU A 18 -15.54 16.85 17.64
CA LEU A 18 -15.49 15.50 17.08
C LEU A 18 -16.87 14.99 16.63
N GLY A 19 -17.94 15.33 17.34
CA GLY A 19 -19.31 15.02 16.90
C GLY A 19 -19.62 15.61 15.53
N VAL A 20 -19.31 16.90 15.35
CA VAL A 20 -19.46 17.60 14.06
C VAL A 20 -18.56 16.97 12.98
N ALA A 21 -17.31 16.63 13.33
CA ALA A 21 -16.38 15.98 12.40
C ALA A 21 -16.91 14.62 11.89
N PHE A 22 -17.59 13.85 12.75
CA PHE A 22 -18.20 12.58 12.36
C PHE A 22 -19.45 12.75 11.49
N GLU A 23 -20.23 13.82 11.70
CA GLU A 23 -21.35 14.18 10.81
C GLU A 23 -20.86 14.60 9.43
N GLU A 24 -19.80 15.42 9.37
CA GLU A 24 -19.14 15.79 8.11
C GLU A 24 -18.56 14.57 7.38
N LEU A 25 -17.98 13.62 8.13
CA LEU A 25 -17.51 12.34 7.59
C LEU A 25 -18.66 11.52 7.01
N ASP A 26 -19.78 11.38 7.71
CA ASP A 26 -20.98 10.70 7.19
C ASP A 26 -21.43 11.31 5.86
N ALA A 27 -21.53 12.64 5.81
CA ALA A 27 -21.91 13.36 4.59
C ALA A 27 -20.90 13.12 3.44
N LYS A 28 -19.59 13.17 3.72
CA LYS A 28 -18.54 12.94 2.73
C LYS A 28 -18.54 11.50 2.22
N ILE A 29 -18.77 10.51 3.09
CA ILE A 29 -18.90 9.10 2.67
C ILE A 29 -20.10 8.93 1.75
N ARG A 30 -21.28 9.44 2.11
CA ARG A 30 -22.49 9.34 1.26
C ARG A 30 -22.31 10.03 -0.10
N ALA A 31 -21.69 11.20 -0.10
CA ALA A 31 -21.38 11.93 -1.33
C ALA A 31 -20.42 11.13 -2.22
N GLY A 32 -19.35 10.56 -1.65
CA GLY A 32 -18.40 9.72 -2.37
C GLY A 32 -19.02 8.42 -2.89
N MET A 33 -19.89 7.77 -2.10
CA MET A 33 -20.60 6.56 -2.55
C MET A 33 -21.43 6.83 -3.80
N LYS A 34 -22.15 7.96 -3.83
CA LYS A 34 -22.92 8.40 -4.99
C LYS A 34 -22.03 8.78 -6.17
N ALA A 35 -20.96 9.54 -5.92
CA ALA A 35 -20.06 10.04 -6.97
C ALA A 35 -19.25 8.93 -7.64
N TYR A 36 -18.88 7.89 -6.89
CA TYR A 36 -17.97 6.84 -7.35
C TYR A 36 -18.66 5.47 -7.49
N ALA A 37 -20.00 5.43 -7.46
CA ALA A 37 -20.80 4.21 -7.60
C ALA A 37 -20.37 3.07 -6.65
N ILE A 38 -20.17 3.39 -5.36
CA ILE A 38 -19.73 2.41 -4.35
C ILE A 38 -20.95 1.82 -3.62
N PRO A 39 -21.22 0.51 -3.74
CA PRO A 39 -22.37 -0.12 -3.09
C PRO A 39 -22.30 -0.13 -1.56
N GLY A 40 -21.12 -0.39 -1.01
CA GLY A 40 -20.92 -0.67 0.41
C GLY A 40 -19.60 -0.12 0.94
N VAL A 41 -19.66 0.53 2.11
CA VAL A 41 -18.51 1.12 2.79
C VAL A 41 -18.58 0.82 4.29
N ALA A 42 -17.47 0.43 4.89
CA ALA A 42 -17.29 0.40 6.34
C ALA A 42 -16.15 1.35 6.74
N VAL A 43 -16.38 2.18 7.76
CA VAL A 43 -15.41 3.15 8.26
C VAL A 43 -15.21 2.95 9.75
N ALA A 44 -13.96 3.03 10.21
CA ALA A 44 -13.65 3.17 11.62
C ALA A 44 -12.60 4.25 11.87
N VAL A 45 -12.79 5.02 12.94
CA VAL A 45 -11.94 6.15 13.34
C VAL A 45 -11.67 6.08 14.85
N TRP A 46 -10.40 6.29 15.23
CA TRP A 46 -9.99 6.57 16.59
C TRP A 46 -9.47 8.00 16.64
N ALA A 47 -10.13 8.88 17.38
CA ALA A 47 -9.74 10.28 17.52
C ALA A 47 -10.12 10.83 18.90
N GLY A 48 -9.18 11.51 19.57
CA GLY A 48 -9.45 12.17 20.85
C GLY A 48 -10.00 11.23 21.94
N GLY A 49 -9.60 9.96 21.93
CA GLY A 49 -10.08 8.92 22.85
C GLY A 49 -11.48 8.40 22.56
N GLN A 50 -12.05 8.69 21.38
CA GLN A 50 -13.35 8.22 20.95
C GLN A 50 -13.24 7.30 19.73
N GLU A 51 -14.14 6.33 19.66
CA GLU A 51 -14.33 5.45 18.51
C GLU A 51 -15.55 5.89 17.70
N TYR A 52 -15.40 5.90 16.38
CA TYR A 52 -16.51 5.98 15.44
C TYR A 52 -16.42 4.77 14.52
N VAL A 53 -17.45 3.92 14.49
CA VAL A 53 -17.52 2.75 13.60
C VAL A 53 -18.87 2.74 12.92
N LYS A 54 -18.90 2.79 11.59
CA LYS A 54 -20.16 2.84 10.83
C LYS A 54 -20.04 2.15 9.48
N GLY A 55 -21.08 1.42 9.10
CA GLY A 55 -21.26 0.88 7.77
C GLY A 55 -22.34 1.64 6.98
N TYR A 56 -22.23 1.58 5.65
CA TYR A 56 -23.07 2.29 4.71
C TYR A 56 -23.37 1.39 3.51
N GLY A 57 -24.60 1.46 3.02
CA GLY A 57 -25.01 0.72 1.83
C GLY A 57 -25.08 -0.78 2.04
N VAL A 58 -24.72 -1.55 1.02
CA VAL A 58 -24.99 -2.99 0.94
C VAL A 58 -23.76 -3.83 0.60
N THR A 59 -23.73 -5.06 1.10
CA THR A 59 -22.65 -6.02 0.85
C THR A 59 -22.64 -6.56 -0.57
N ASN A 60 -23.82 -6.64 -1.20
CA ASN A 60 -24.04 -7.19 -2.53
C ASN A 60 -25.28 -6.51 -3.16
N VAL A 61 -25.22 -6.07 -4.41
CA VAL A 61 -26.33 -5.37 -5.08
C VAL A 61 -27.48 -6.30 -5.52
N ASP A 62 -27.19 -7.57 -5.79
CA ASP A 62 -28.18 -8.60 -6.15
C ASP A 62 -28.87 -9.18 -4.90
N HIS A 63 -28.12 -9.26 -3.78
CA HIS A 63 -28.56 -9.81 -2.50
C HIS A 63 -28.21 -8.87 -1.34
N PRO A 64 -28.94 -7.75 -1.20
CA PRO A 64 -28.54 -6.66 -0.31
C PRO A 64 -28.70 -7.03 1.16
N LEU A 65 -27.56 -7.15 1.86
CA LEU A 65 -27.48 -7.04 3.32
C LEU A 65 -26.79 -5.74 3.69
N PRO A 66 -27.19 -5.08 4.80
CA PRO A 66 -26.55 -3.85 5.22
C PRO A 66 -25.08 -4.08 5.56
N VAL A 67 -24.23 -3.12 5.17
CA VAL A 67 -22.85 -3.05 5.68
C VAL A 67 -22.86 -2.44 7.07
N ASP A 68 -22.08 -3.01 7.97
CA ASP A 68 -21.82 -2.54 9.33
C ASP A 68 -20.32 -2.60 9.68
N GLY A 69 -19.98 -2.35 10.95
CA GLY A 69 -18.59 -2.38 11.43
C GLY A 69 -17.94 -3.76 11.48
N ASP A 70 -18.74 -4.83 11.38
CA ASP A 70 -18.34 -6.22 11.50
C ASP A 70 -18.48 -6.98 10.16
N THR A 71 -18.85 -6.27 9.11
CA THR A 71 -18.85 -6.76 7.73
C THR A 71 -17.43 -6.99 7.26
N VAL A 72 -17.18 -8.17 6.70
CA VAL A 72 -15.86 -8.64 6.26
C VAL A 72 -15.56 -8.15 4.84
N PHE A 73 -14.39 -7.54 4.67
CA PHE A 73 -13.81 -7.14 3.40
C PHE A 73 -12.39 -7.71 3.27
N ARG A 74 -11.91 -7.89 2.05
CA ARG A 74 -10.48 -8.06 1.77
C ARG A 74 -9.76 -6.75 2.04
N ILE A 75 -8.71 -6.82 2.85
CA ILE A 75 -7.89 -5.63 3.16
C ILE A 75 -6.65 -5.51 2.29
N GLY A 76 -6.43 -6.46 1.38
CA GLY A 76 -5.30 -6.44 0.44
C GLY A 76 -3.98 -6.16 1.15
N SER A 77 -3.17 -5.29 0.56
CA SER A 77 -1.81 -5.02 1.04
C SER A 77 -1.69 -4.50 2.48
N THR A 78 -2.75 -4.03 3.13
CA THR A 78 -2.73 -3.78 4.59
C THR A 78 -2.30 -5.03 5.37
N THR A 79 -2.50 -6.23 4.81
CA THR A 79 -1.95 -7.50 5.34
C THR A 79 -0.46 -7.45 5.64
N LYS A 80 0.34 -6.69 4.89
CA LYS A 80 1.80 -6.62 5.08
C LYS A 80 2.18 -6.10 6.47
N THR A 81 1.37 -5.21 7.04
CA THR A 81 1.61 -4.68 8.38
C THR A 81 1.43 -5.78 9.44
N PHE A 82 0.53 -6.74 9.22
CA PHE A 82 0.35 -7.91 10.08
C PHE A 82 1.57 -8.84 10.00
N THR A 83 2.05 -9.14 8.79
CA THR A 83 3.31 -9.87 8.55
C THR A 83 4.46 -9.22 9.30
N ALA A 84 4.61 -7.90 9.16
CA ALA A 84 5.65 -7.12 9.84
C ALA A 84 5.51 -7.13 11.37
N THR A 85 4.29 -7.04 11.90
CA THR A 85 4.05 -7.06 13.35
C THR A 85 4.44 -8.42 13.93
N VAL A 86 4.10 -9.51 13.25
CA VAL A 86 4.50 -10.87 13.64
C VAL A 86 6.02 -11.06 13.51
N MET A 87 6.64 -10.52 12.46
CA MET A 87 8.09 -10.52 12.34
C MET A 87 8.73 -9.81 13.55
N MET A 88 8.22 -8.65 13.95
CA MET A 88 8.75 -7.93 15.11
C MET A 88 8.54 -8.68 16.44
N ARG A 89 7.48 -9.47 16.57
CA ARG A 89 7.30 -10.38 17.72
C ARG A 89 8.46 -11.38 17.79
N LEU A 90 8.85 -11.94 16.65
CA LEU A 90 9.97 -12.88 16.57
C LEU A 90 11.31 -12.18 16.80
N VAL A 91 11.44 -10.91 16.42
CA VAL A 91 12.62 -10.08 16.72
C VAL A 91 12.77 -9.83 18.21
N GLU A 92 11.70 -9.42 18.91
CA GLU A 92 11.75 -9.22 20.37
C GLU A 92 12.04 -10.50 21.14
N GLN A 93 11.58 -11.65 20.62
CA GLN A 93 11.91 -12.96 21.16
C GLN A 93 13.36 -13.39 20.89
N GLY A 94 14.17 -12.56 20.20
CA GLY A 94 15.55 -12.86 19.84
C GLY A 94 15.70 -13.95 18.77
N LYS A 95 14.60 -14.31 18.09
CA LYS A 95 14.59 -15.38 17.08
C LYS A 95 14.92 -14.88 15.68
N VAL A 96 14.59 -13.64 15.39
CA VAL A 96 14.92 -12.97 14.13
C VAL A 96 15.72 -11.69 14.42
N ASP A 97 16.67 -11.39 13.55
CA ASP A 97 17.40 -10.14 13.50
C ASP A 97 17.10 -9.49 12.15
N LEU A 98 16.62 -8.24 12.19
CA LEU A 98 16.23 -7.50 11.00
C LEU A 98 17.43 -7.25 10.06
N ASP A 99 18.63 -7.09 10.60
CA ASP A 99 19.81 -6.74 9.81
C ASP A 99 20.65 -7.96 9.43
N SER A 100 20.22 -9.16 9.84
CA SER A 100 20.81 -10.42 9.39
C SER A 100 20.42 -10.73 7.93
N PRO A 101 21.33 -11.33 7.14
CA PRO A 101 21.02 -11.82 5.80
C PRO A 101 19.89 -12.85 5.83
N VAL A 102 19.04 -12.86 4.80
CA VAL A 102 17.94 -13.83 4.64
C VAL A 102 18.44 -15.28 4.70
N ARG A 103 19.63 -15.54 4.16
CA ARG A 103 20.27 -16.88 4.18
C ARG A 103 20.55 -17.42 5.57
N ARG A 104 20.54 -16.60 6.62
CA ARG A 104 20.56 -17.06 8.01
C ARG A 104 19.36 -17.94 8.33
N TYR A 105 18.21 -17.65 7.73
CA TYR A 105 16.93 -18.32 8.00
C TYR A 105 16.53 -19.28 6.89
N ILE A 106 16.90 -18.98 5.65
CA ILE A 106 16.61 -19.79 4.46
C ILE A 106 17.95 -20.03 3.73
N PRO A 107 18.74 -21.05 4.10
CA PRO A 107 20.12 -21.23 3.62
C PRO A 107 20.26 -21.29 2.10
N ASP A 108 19.26 -21.82 1.39
CA ASP A 108 19.21 -21.95 -0.06
C ASP A 108 18.48 -20.79 -0.76
N PHE A 109 18.21 -19.69 -0.05
CA PHE A 109 17.57 -18.52 -0.64
C PHE A 109 18.37 -17.96 -1.82
N ALA A 110 17.69 -17.76 -2.95
CA ALA A 110 18.26 -17.23 -4.16
C ALA A 110 17.23 -16.42 -4.98
N VAL A 111 17.68 -15.28 -5.48
CA VAL A 111 17.07 -14.53 -6.59
C VAL A 111 17.99 -14.64 -7.82
N ALA A 112 17.65 -13.98 -8.93
CA ALA A 112 18.44 -14.09 -10.17
C ALA A 112 19.91 -13.63 -10.01
N ASP A 113 20.17 -12.67 -9.13
CA ASP A 113 21.51 -12.17 -8.81
C ASP A 113 22.03 -12.78 -7.49
N GLU A 114 23.10 -13.54 -7.58
CA GLU A 114 23.74 -14.18 -6.42
C GLU A 114 24.32 -13.16 -5.45
N SER A 115 24.83 -12.02 -5.94
CA SER A 115 25.40 -10.97 -5.08
C SER A 115 24.34 -10.35 -4.17
N VAL A 116 23.09 -10.27 -4.65
CA VAL A 116 21.92 -9.85 -3.87
C VAL A 116 21.48 -10.95 -2.90
N SER A 117 21.40 -12.18 -3.39
CA SER A 117 21.00 -13.36 -2.61
C SER A 117 21.86 -13.57 -1.36
N ALA A 118 23.16 -13.28 -1.47
CA ALA A 118 24.13 -13.42 -0.39
C ALA A 118 23.96 -12.40 0.74
N VAL A 119 23.47 -11.19 0.45
CA VAL A 119 23.56 -10.05 1.38
C VAL A 119 22.24 -9.41 1.76
N VAL A 120 21.15 -9.65 1.02
CA VAL A 120 19.86 -9.03 1.32
C VAL A 120 19.40 -9.39 2.74
N THR A 121 18.97 -8.39 3.50
CA THR A 121 18.57 -8.54 4.90
C THR A 121 17.07 -8.66 5.08
N VAL A 122 16.63 -9.14 6.25
CA VAL A 122 15.20 -9.21 6.60
C VAL A 122 14.55 -7.83 6.57
N ARG A 123 15.24 -6.78 7.02
CA ARG A 123 14.79 -5.38 6.95
C ARG A 123 14.52 -4.97 5.51
N GLN A 124 15.42 -5.34 4.59
CA GLN A 124 15.32 -4.98 3.18
C GLN A 124 14.13 -5.65 2.47
N LEU A 125 13.68 -6.81 2.97
CA LEU A 125 12.42 -7.41 2.54
C LEU A 125 11.21 -6.55 2.95
N LEU A 126 11.21 -6.08 4.20
CA LEU A 126 10.07 -5.44 4.86
C LEU A 126 9.94 -3.96 4.51
N ASN A 127 11.03 -3.28 4.14
CA ASN A 127 11.05 -1.89 3.68
C ASN A 127 11.06 -1.75 2.14
N HIS A 128 10.92 -2.85 1.41
CA HIS A 128 10.89 -2.87 -0.06
C HIS A 128 12.15 -2.30 -0.75
N THR A 129 13.32 -2.55 -0.16
CA THR A 129 14.62 -2.24 -0.79
C THR A 129 15.42 -3.50 -1.10
N GLY A 130 14.77 -4.63 -1.39
CA GLY A 130 15.42 -5.91 -1.68
C GLY A 130 16.16 -5.96 -3.03
N GLY A 131 15.72 -5.18 -4.01
CA GLY A 131 16.45 -4.96 -5.27
C GLY A 131 15.96 -5.73 -6.50
N TRP A 132 14.95 -6.60 -6.39
CA TRP A 132 14.35 -7.31 -7.54
C TRP A 132 12.91 -6.88 -7.80
N ASP A 133 12.35 -7.23 -8.97
CA ASP A 133 10.93 -7.04 -9.25
C ASP A 133 10.09 -8.00 -8.41
N GLY A 134 9.22 -7.42 -7.58
CA GLY A 134 8.39 -8.17 -6.64
C GLY A 134 7.04 -8.60 -7.18
N ARG A 135 6.84 -8.71 -8.49
CA ARG A 135 5.59 -9.20 -9.10
C ARG A 135 5.78 -10.63 -9.59
N ASN A 136 4.79 -11.47 -9.31
CA ASN A 136 4.74 -12.84 -9.78
C ASN A 136 3.28 -13.22 -9.96
N GLY A 137 2.86 -13.53 -11.18
CA GLY A 137 1.51 -14.03 -11.45
C GLY A 137 1.31 -15.51 -11.04
N GLN A 138 2.39 -16.18 -10.66
CA GLN A 138 2.50 -17.54 -10.14
C GLN A 138 1.47 -17.96 -9.08
N ASP A 139 0.51 -18.85 -9.38
CA ASP A 139 -0.21 -19.60 -8.32
C ASP A 139 0.54 -20.91 -8.00
N PHE A 140 0.93 -21.07 -6.73
CA PHE A 140 1.63 -22.26 -6.22
C PHE A 140 0.70 -23.23 -5.49
N GLY A 141 -0.62 -23.05 -5.63
CA GLY A 141 -1.65 -23.90 -5.07
C GLY A 141 -1.95 -23.60 -3.60
N ARG A 142 -2.71 -24.50 -2.98
CA ARG A 142 -3.24 -24.35 -1.60
C ARG A 142 -2.48 -25.16 -0.55
N GLY A 143 -1.45 -25.91 -0.94
CA GLY A 143 -0.66 -26.73 -0.02
C GLY A 143 0.11 -25.91 1.01
N ASP A 144 0.48 -26.53 2.13
CA ASP A 144 1.28 -25.91 3.19
C ASP A 144 2.68 -25.49 2.70
N ASP A 145 3.15 -26.06 1.59
CA ASP A 145 4.42 -25.75 0.94
C ASP A 145 4.33 -24.60 -0.09
N ALA A 146 3.14 -23.99 -0.29
CA ALA A 146 2.92 -22.98 -1.33
C ALA A 146 3.87 -21.77 -1.21
N VAL A 147 4.08 -21.26 0.01
CA VAL A 147 5.01 -20.15 0.29
C VAL A 147 6.45 -20.57 -0.04
N ALA A 148 6.86 -21.77 0.39
CA ALA A 148 8.20 -22.30 0.11
C ALA A 148 8.47 -22.46 -1.39
N ARG A 149 7.49 -22.98 -2.14
CA ARG A 149 7.57 -23.12 -3.60
C ARG A 149 7.65 -21.77 -4.32
N TYR A 150 6.92 -20.77 -3.85
CA TYR A 150 7.03 -19.40 -4.37
C TYR A 150 8.45 -18.88 -4.19
N VAL A 151 9.00 -18.97 -2.97
CA VAL A 151 10.36 -18.48 -2.67
C VAL A 151 11.40 -19.17 -3.54
N LYS A 152 11.30 -20.49 -3.74
CA LYS A 152 12.19 -21.25 -4.63
C LYS A 152 12.13 -20.79 -6.09
N ALA A 153 10.98 -20.30 -6.55
CA ALA A 153 10.78 -19.84 -7.92
C ALA A 153 11.30 -18.42 -8.19
N MET A 154 11.82 -17.70 -7.18
CA MET A 154 12.27 -16.31 -7.32
C MET A 154 13.58 -16.14 -8.10
N THR A 155 14.30 -17.24 -8.38
CA THR A 155 15.55 -17.23 -9.15
C THR A 155 15.43 -16.68 -10.58
N ARG A 156 14.21 -16.55 -11.11
CA ARG A 156 13.94 -15.99 -12.44
C ARG A 156 13.52 -14.52 -12.44
N PHE A 157 13.34 -13.91 -11.27
CA PHE A 157 12.79 -12.55 -11.18
C PHE A 157 13.79 -11.52 -11.71
N PRO A 158 13.33 -10.52 -12.48
CA PRO A 158 14.20 -9.44 -12.94
C PRO A 158 14.90 -8.73 -11.77
N GLN A 159 16.22 -8.58 -11.87
CA GLN A 159 17.00 -7.78 -10.92
C GLN A 159 16.89 -6.29 -11.31
N LEU A 160 16.65 -5.42 -10.33
CA LEU A 160 16.49 -3.98 -10.53
C LEU A 160 17.71 -3.21 -10.02
N THR A 161 18.00 -3.33 -8.72
CA THR A 161 19.00 -2.52 -8.03
C THR A 161 19.76 -3.34 -6.99
N PRO A 162 20.94 -2.88 -6.52
CA PRO A 162 21.56 -3.46 -5.34
C PRO A 162 20.67 -3.24 -4.09
N PRO A 163 20.69 -4.16 -3.10
CA PRO A 163 19.86 -4.03 -1.92
C PRO A 163 20.11 -2.73 -1.16
N GLY A 164 19.04 -2.10 -0.67
CA GLY A 164 19.08 -0.86 0.10
C GLY A 164 19.17 0.43 -0.73
N THR A 165 19.45 0.35 -2.03
CA THR A 165 19.78 1.55 -2.84
C THR A 165 18.58 2.32 -3.37
N ALA A 166 17.44 1.65 -3.57
CA ALA A 166 16.21 2.28 -4.06
C ALA A 166 14.97 1.59 -3.48
N PHE A 167 13.90 2.37 -3.32
CA PHE A 167 12.57 1.85 -3.03
C PHE A 167 11.95 1.27 -4.28
N ALA A 168 11.52 0.01 -4.20
CA ALA A 168 10.72 -0.63 -5.22
C ALA A 168 9.72 -1.56 -4.53
N TYR A 169 8.44 -1.19 -4.54
CA TYR A 169 7.38 -1.97 -3.92
C TYR A 169 7.49 -3.44 -4.34
N ASN A 170 7.45 -4.35 -3.37
CA ASN A 170 7.89 -5.73 -3.57
C ASN A 170 7.04 -6.70 -2.76
N ASN A 171 6.09 -7.38 -3.41
CA ASN A 171 5.25 -8.40 -2.75
C ASN A 171 6.08 -9.65 -2.46
N SER A 172 6.93 -10.07 -3.39
CA SER A 172 7.79 -11.25 -3.24
C SER A 172 8.70 -11.18 -2.00
N GLY A 173 9.22 -10.02 -1.65
CA GLY A 173 10.00 -9.82 -0.42
C GLY A 173 9.18 -10.13 0.84
N LEU A 174 7.90 -9.78 0.85
CA LEU A 174 6.98 -10.13 1.94
C LEU A 174 6.65 -11.63 1.95
N VAL A 175 6.63 -12.30 0.80
CA VAL A 175 6.51 -13.78 0.75
C VAL A 175 7.74 -14.43 1.40
N VAL A 176 8.94 -13.91 1.12
CA VAL A 176 10.17 -14.37 1.80
C VAL A 176 10.10 -14.12 3.31
N ALA A 177 9.62 -12.95 3.74
CA ALA A 177 9.40 -12.67 5.16
C ALA A 177 8.39 -13.65 5.80
N GLY A 178 7.32 -13.98 5.08
CA GLY A 178 6.38 -15.04 5.46
C GLY A 178 7.06 -16.40 5.61
N ARG A 179 7.96 -16.76 4.70
CA ARG A 179 8.73 -18.01 4.78
C ARG A 179 9.66 -18.06 6.00
N ILE A 180 10.29 -16.93 6.34
CA ILE A 180 11.09 -16.83 7.56
C ILE A 180 10.20 -17.05 8.79
N ILE A 181 9.00 -16.46 8.82
CA ILE A 181 8.03 -16.68 9.91
C ILE A 181 7.68 -18.16 10.03
N GLU A 182 7.40 -18.87 8.93
CA GLU A 182 7.09 -20.31 8.95
C GLU A 182 8.20 -21.13 9.60
N LEU A 183 9.44 -20.93 9.15
CA LEU A 183 10.60 -21.69 9.60
C LEU A 183 10.92 -21.41 11.06
N VAL A 184 10.82 -20.16 11.49
CA VAL A 184 11.14 -19.75 12.86
C VAL A 184 10.00 -20.11 13.84
N ALA A 185 8.75 -20.03 13.39
CA ALA A 185 7.58 -20.37 14.22
C ALA A 185 7.28 -21.88 14.26
N GLY A 186 7.82 -22.66 13.31
CA GLY A 186 7.62 -24.10 13.20
C GLY A 186 6.21 -24.51 12.77
N THR A 187 5.52 -23.64 12.01
CA THR A 187 4.14 -23.86 11.54
C THR A 187 3.92 -23.09 10.22
N ILE A 188 2.75 -23.26 9.60
CA ILE A 188 2.36 -22.50 8.40
C ILE A 188 2.18 -21.02 8.71
N TYR A 189 2.34 -20.18 7.69
CA TYR A 189 2.30 -18.73 7.86
C TYR A 189 1.00 -18.25 8.52
N GLU A 190 -0.15 -18.78 8.09
CA GLU A 190 -1.45 -18.34 8.57
C GLU A 190 -1.63 -18.62 10.07
N ASP A 191 -1.21 -19.80 10.54
CA ASP A 191 -1.28 -20.20 11.95
C ASP A 191 -0.31 -19.39 12.82
N ALA A 192 0.88 -19.07 12.29
CA ALA A 192 1.82 -18.20 12.98
C ALA A 192 1.22 -16.80 13.21
N VAL A 193 0.64 -16.19 12.18
CA VAL A 193 -0.03 -14.88 12.31
C VAL A 193 -1.24 -14.96 13.23
N LYS A 194 -2.04 -16.03 13.11
CA LYS A 194 -3.20 -16.23 13.97
C LYS A 194 -2.80 -16.25 15.44
N ARG A 195 -1.85 -17.12 15.80
CA ARG A 195 -1.41 -17.34 17.18
C ARG A 195 -0.63 -16.17 17.77
N LEU A 196 0.26 -15.55 17.00
CA LEU A 196 1.19 -14.53 17.52
C LEU A 196 0.58 -13.12 17.55
N LEU A 197 -0.55 -12.90 16.87
CA LEU A 197 -1.15 -11.57 16.71
C LEU A 197 -2.68 -11.54 16.72
N ILE A 198 -3.36 -12.26 15.83
CA ILE A 198 -4.83 -12.16 15.66
C ILE A 198 -5.57 -12.59 16.93
N ASP A 199 -5.22 -13.74 17.50
CA ASP A 199 -5.88 -14.28 18.69
C ASP A 199 -5.64 -13.43 19.93
N PRO A 200 -4.39 -13.04 20.28
CA PRO A 200 -4.16 -12.16 21.43
C PRO A 200 -4.87 -10.80 21.30
N LEU A 201 -4.92 -10.22 20.10
CA LEU A 201 -5.64 -8.96 19.84
C LEU A 201 -7.16 -9.12 19.72
N GLN A 202 -7.68 -10.35 19.78
CA GLN A 202 -9.11 -10.65 19.66
C GLN A 202 -9.73 -10.08 18.38
N LEU A 203 -9.01 -10.23 17.26
CA LEU A 203 -9.47 -9.82 15.92
C LEU A 203 -10.40 -10.91 15.36
N ALA A 204 -11.61 -10.95 15.91
CA ALA A 204 -12.53 -12.07 15.79
C ALA A 204 -13.02 -12.33 14.36
N HIS A 205 -12.93 -11.35 13.45
CA HIS A 205 -13.40 -11.44 12.07
C HIS A 205 -12.25 -11.31 11.05
N THR A 206 -11.01 -11.45 11.50
CA THR A 206 -9.82 -11.38 10.66
C THR A 206 -9.33 -12.79 10.29
N ARG A 207 -9.35 -13.14 9.01
CA ARG A 207 -9.17 -14.52 8.47
C ARG A 207 -8.45 -14.53 7.13
N TYR A 208 -7.88 -15.67 6.72
CA TYR A 208 -7.22 -15.82 5.42
C TYR A 208 -8.08 -16.55 4.39
N PHE A 209 -8.87 -17.54 4.81
CA PHE A 209 -9.51 -18.46 3.89
C PHE A 209 -11.03 -18.33 3.87
N SER A 210 -11.63 -18.59 2.70
CA SER A 210 -13.06 -18.44 2.46
C SER A 210 -13.93 -19.41 3.28
N ASP A 211 -13.40 -20.57 3.66
CA ASP A 211 -14.05 -21.53 4.55
C ASP A 211 -14.10 -21.04 6.01
N GLN A 212 -13.30 -20.05 6.37
CA GLN A 212 -13.27 -19.45 7.71
C GLN A 212 -14.25 -18.28 7.89
N ILE A 213 -14.94 -17.86 6.82
CA ILE A 213 -15.88 -16.73 6.82
C ILE A 213 -17.33 -17.17 6.59
N ILE A 214 -17.59 -18.47 6.52
CA ILE A 214 -18.94 -19.02 6.43
C ILE A 214 -19.74 -18.58 7.66
N GLY A 215 -20.89 -17.96 7.43
CA GLY A 215 -21.76 -17.44 8.49
C GLY A 215 -21.46 -15.99 8.91
N LEU A 216 -20.42 -15.36 8.37
CA LEU A 216 -20.16 -13.93 8.55
C LEU A 216 -20.89 -13.10 7.49
N ASN A 217 -21.14 -11.82 7.79
CA ASN A 217 -21.58 -10.86 6.78
C ASN A 217 -20.36 -10.45 5.94
N VAL A 218 -20.34 -10.79 4.65
CA VAL A 218 -19.18 -10.62 3.77
C VAL A 218 -19.56 -9.72 2.61
N ALA A 219 -18.76 -8.68 2.36
CA ALA A 219 -18.94 -7.84 1.20
C ALA A 219 -18.47 -8.56 -0.07
N ALA A 220 -19.35 -8.65 -1.07
CA ALA A 220 -19.02 -9.11 -2.41
C ALA A 220 -18.21 -8.04 -3.15
N SER A 221 -17.27 -8.44 -4.00
CA SER A 221 -16.60 -7.51 -4.91
C SER A 221 -17.58 -6.97 -5.96
N HIS A 222 -17.45 -5.69 -6.31
CA HIS A 222 -18.20 -5.11 -7.44
C HIS A 222 -17.27 -4.42 -8.44
N LYS A 223 -17.62 -4.55 -9.72
CA LYS A 223 -17.05 -3.75 -10.81
C LYS A 223 -18.09 -2.77 -11.32
N VAL A 224 -17.63 -1.60 -11.76
CA VAL A 224 -18.47 -0.54 -12.31
C VAL A 224 -18.40 -0.68 -13.84
N VAL A 225 -19.52 -0.97 -14.50
CA VAL A 225 -19.56 -1.30 -15.95
C VAL A 225 -19.61 -0.02 -16.79
N ASP A 226 -18.46 0.63 -16.96
CA ASP A 226 -18.11 1.36 -18.18
C ASP A 226 -16.60 1.61 -18.17
N ASP A 227 -15.96 1.33 -19.30
CA ASP A 227 -14.52 1.04 -19.47
C ASP A 227 -13.60 2.28 -19.37
N LYS A 228 -13.93 3.19 -18.47
CA LYS A 228 -13.06 4.33 -18.15
C LYS A 228 -12.14 3.90 -17.04
N SER A 229 -10.88 3.71 -17.42
CA SER A 229 -9.75 3.37 -16.57
C SER A 229 -9.76 4.06 -15.20
N PHE A 230 -9.02 3.50 -14.24
CA PHE A 230 -8.77 3.97 -12.85
C PHE A 230 -8.36 5.45 -12.67
N VAL A 231 -8.35 6.24 -13.74
CA VAL A 231 -7.84 7.61 -13.83
C VAL A 231 -8.95 8.64 -14.06
N GLU A 232 -10.18 8.24 -14.44
CA GLU A 232 -11.27 9.21 -14.68
C GLU A 232 -12.31 9.27 -13.55
N PRO A 233 -12.70 10.46 -13.08
CA PRO A 233 -13.92 10.60 -12.30
C PRO A 233 -15.12 10.21 -13.16
N ILE A 234 -16.00 9.36 -12.63
CA ILE A 234 -17.25 8.95 -13.28
C ILE A 234 -18.15 10.20 -13.38
N VAL A 235 -18.20 10.79 -14.58
CA VAL A 235 -19.12 11.89 -14.90
C VAL A 235 -20.47 11.26 -15.24
N GLU A 236 -21.34 11.27 -14.23
CA GLU A 236 -22.73 10.79 -14.22
C GLU A 236 -22.96 9.29 -13.93
N PRO A 237 -23.79 8.95 -12.92
CA PRO A 237 -24.08 7.58 -12.51
C PRO A 237 -25.17 6.99 -13.41
N THR A 238 -24.90 6.83 -14.71
CA THR A 238 -25.65 5.86 -15.53
C THR A 238 -25.12 4.44 -15.31
N VAL A 239 -23.98 4.31 -14.62
CA VAL A 239 -23.28 3.04 -14.45
C VAL A 239 -23.74 2.33 -13.19
N GLN A 240 -24.28 1.12 -13.37
CA GLN A 240 -24.66 0.26 -12.25
C GLN A 240 -23.48 -0.62 -11.85
N PRO A 241 -23.11 -0.66 -10.56
CA PRO A 241 -22.15 -1.65 -10.08
C PRO A 241 -22.76 -3.05 -10.25
N ILE A 242 -21.97 -3.99 -10.73
CA ILE A 242 -22.34 -5.40 -10.81
C ILE A 242 -21.42 -6.23 -9.92
N VAL A 243 -21.93 -7.34 -9.40
CA VAL A 243 -21.12 -8.27 -8.62
C VAL A 243 -20.04 -8.88 -9.53
N ASP A 244 -18.80 -8.83 -9.05
CA ASP A 244 -17.65 -9.46 -9.69
C ASP A 244 -17.33 -10.79 -8.98
N THR A 245 -17.74 -11.89 -9.61
CA THR A 245 -17.46 -13.25 -9.11
C THR A 245 -16.17 -13.85 -9.69
N ASP A 246 -15.54 -13.19 -10.66
CA ASP A 246 -14.44 -13.77 -11.44
C ASP A 246 -13.16 -13.93 -10.60
N PHE A 247 -13.08 -13.24 -9.46
CA PHE A 247 -11.83 -13.12 -8.71
C PHE A 247 -12.02 -13.05 -7.19
N TRP A 248 -12.48 -14.16 -6.60
CA TRP A 248 -12.49 -14.31 -5.14
C TRP A 248 -11.25 -15.03 -4.58
N ALA A 249 -10.65 -15.94 -5.34
CA ALA A 249 -9.51 -16.72 -4.86
C ALA A 249 -8.24 -15.87 -4.78
N PHE A 250 -7.53 -15.98 -3.65
CA PHE A 250 -6.22 -15.38 -3.44
C PHE A 250 -5.19 -16.52 -3.30
N PRO A 251 -4.12 -16.58 -4.11
CA PRO A 251 -3.11 -17.64 -4.00
C PRO A 251 -2.53 -17.70 -2.59
N ARG A 252 -2.53 -18.89 -1.99
CA ARG A 252 -2.06 -19.08 -0.61
C ARG A 252 -0.62 -18.62 -0.42
N SER A 253 0.24 -18.86 -1.42
CA SER A 253 1.63 -18.40 -1.46
C SER A 253 1.78 -16.89 -1.25
N CYS A 254 0.78 -16.11 -1.63
CA CYS A 254 0.79 -14.66 -1.52
C CYS A 254 0.18 -14.16 -0.20
N ASN A 255 -0.32 -15.04 0.68
CA ASN A 255 -0.98 -14.64 1.94
C ASN A 255 -0.18 -13.62 2.77
N PRO A 256 1.17 -13.70 2.88
CA PRO A 256 1.98 -12.69 3.55
C PRO A 256 1.89 -11.26 3.01
N THR A 257 1.31 -11.11 1.82
CA THR A 257 1.30 -9.85 1.08
C THR A 257 -0.07 -9.20 1.03
N GLY A 258 -1.16 -9.97 1.08
CA GLY A 258 -2.50 -9.45 0.80
C GLY A 258 -3.67 -10.39 1.10
N GLY A 259 -3.44 -11.51 1.76
CA GLY A 259 -4.44 -12.57 1.91
C GLY A 259 -5.52 -12.31 2.95
N LEU A 260 -5.33 -11.34 3.85
CA LEU A 260 -6.29 -11.13 4.94
C LEU A 260 -7.61 -10.54 4.45
N MET A 261 -8.66 -11.05 5.07
CA MET A 261 -9.96 -10.44 5.19
C MET A 261 -10.11 -9.93 6.64
N SER A 262 -10.77 -8.80 6.84
CA SER A 262 -10.94 -8.16 8.15
C SER A 262 -12.17 -7.25 8.13
N THR A 263 -12.45 -6.59 9.25
CA THR A 263 -13.58 -5.66 9.42
C THR A 263 -13.08 -4.30 9.88
N ALA A 264 -13.90 -3.26 9.74
CA ALA A 264 -13.52 -1.93 10.22
C ALA A 264 -13.24 -1.94 11.74
N ARG A 265 -14.00 -2.71 12.52
CA ARG A 265 -13.79 -2.86 13.97
C ARG A 265 -12.48 -3.56 14.31
N ASP A 266 -12.15 -4.66 13.64
CA ASP A 266 -10.88 -5.37 13.88
C ASP A 266 -9.68 -4.50 13.47
N GLN A 267 -9.77 -3.80 12.34
CA GLN A 267 -8.75 -2.84 11.91
C GLN A 267 -8.58 -1.70 12.93
N LEU A 268 -9.67 -1.21 13.54
CA LEU A 268 -9.58 -0.18 14.59
C LEU A 268 -8.84 -0.68 15.83
N ARG A 269 -9.14 -1.90 16.30
CA ARG A 269 -8.41 -2.54 17.41
C ARG A 269 -6.93 -2.71 17.09
N TYR A 270 -6.62 -3.13 15.87
CA TYR A 270 -5.24 -3.24 15.40
C TYR A 270 -4.53 -1.88 15.37
N ALA A 271 -5.22 -0.81 14.95
CA ALA A 271 -4.68 0.54 15.00
C ALA A 271 -4.42 1.01 16.44
N GLN A 272 -5.36 0.80 17.35
CA GLN A 272 -5.22 1.14 18.77
C GLN A 272 -4.04 0.42 19.41
N PHE A 273 -3.78 -0.85 19.05
CA PHE A 273 -2.59 -1.57 19.48
C PHE A 273 -1.29 -0.86 19.06
N HIS A 274 -1.18 -0.41 17.81
CA HIS A 274 0.00 0.31 17.29
C HIS A 274 0.13 1.75 17.79
N LEU A 275 -0.98 2.39 18.17
CA LEU A 275 -1.02 3.69 18.85
C LEU A 275 -0.71 3.58 20.35
N GLY A 276 -0.97 2.41 20.95
CA GLY A 276 -0.80 2.13 22.36
C GLY A 276 0.63 1.75 22.73
N ASP A 277 0.76 0.89 23.73
CA ASP A 277 2.05 0.43 24.26
C ASP A 277 2.44 -0.99 23.87
N GLY A 278 1.67 -1.57 22.94
CA GLY A 278 1.83 -2.94 22.45
C GLY A 278 1.27 -4.00 23.39
N THR A 279 0.42 -3.64 24.35
CA THR A 279 -0.36 -4.58 25.17
C THR A 279 -1.65 -4.97 24.47
N ALA A 280 -1.94 -6.26 24.44
CA ALA A 280 -3.19 -6.80 23.91
C ALA A 280 -4.34 -6.71 24.94
N PRO A 281 -5.60 -6.83 24.50
CA PRO A 281 -6.77 -6.77 25.42
C PRO A 281 -6.76 -7.82 26.54
N ASN A 282 -6.05 -8.94 26.35
CA ASN A 282 -5.89 -9.98 27.38
C ASN A 282 -4.80 -9.65 28.43
N GLY A 283 -4.13 -8.50 28.33
CA GLY A 283 -3.05 -8.06 29.22
C GLY A 283 -1.66 -8.56 28.83
N GLU A 284 -1.53 -9.38 27.79
CA GLU A 284 -0.22 -9.80 27.28
C GLU A 284 0.46 -8.64 26.55
N GLN A 285 1.68 -8.29 26.94
CA GLN A 285 2.50 -7.37 26.15
C GLN A 285 3.04 -8.09 24.92
N LEU A 286 2.47 -7.76 23.75
CA LEU A 286 2.89 -8.37 22.49
C LEU A 286 4.17 -7.72 21.97
N LEU A 287 4.23 -6.39 21.98
CA LEU A 287 5.41 -5.64 21.58
C LEU A 287 5.72 -4.56 22.63
N SER A 288 6.98 -4.21 22.79
CA SER A 288 7.34 -3.00 23.51
C SER A 288 7.03 -1.75 22.68
N ARG A 289 6.89 -0.59 23.36
CA ARG A 289 6.81 0.73 22.70
C ARG A 289 7.99 0.97 21.76
N GLN A 290 9.20 0.54 22.14
CA GLN A 290 10.40 0.68 21.34
C GLN A 290 10.31 -0.13 20.04
N SER A 291 9.75 -1.34 20.07
CA SER A 291 9.55 -2.12 18.84
C SER A 291 8.49 -1.51 17.93
N LEU A 292 7.39 -1.00 18.48
CA LEU A 292 6.40 -0.25 17.70
C LEU A 292 7.00 1.01 17.05
N GLN A 293 7.91 1.71 17.73
CA GLN A 293 8.66 2.84 17.15
C GLN A 293 9.65 2.35 16.07
N THR A 294 10.34 1.24 16.31
CA THR A 294 11.27 0.63 15.35
C THR A 294 10.57 0.25 14.05
N MET A 295 9.33 -0.26 14.13
CA MET A 295 8.49 -0.54 12.97
C MET A 295 8.28 0.68 12.06
N ARG A 296 8.37 1.89 12.62
CA ARG A 296 8.10 3.16 11.95
C ARG A 296 9.37 4.02 11.82
N SER A 297 10.54 3.37 11.82
CA SER A 297 11.85 4.01 11.76
C SER A 297 12.75 3.34 10.71
N ASN A 298 13.88 3.98 10.38
CA ASN A 298 14.89 3.48 9.44
C ASN A 298 14.32 3.04 8.07
N PRO A 299 13.62 3.92 7.35
CA PRO A 299 12.73 3.54 6.26
C PRO A 299 13.38 3.05 4.94
N GLY A 300 14.69 2.83 4.91
CA GLY A 300 15.42 2.63 3.66
C GLY A 300 15.34 3.87 2.76
N ALA A 301 15.53 3.67 1.45
CA ALA A 301 15.40 4.73 0.46
C ALA A 301 13.94 5.22 0.37
N GLY A 302 13.76 6.53 0.18
CA GLY A 302 12.45 7.13 -0.08
C GLY A 302 11.97 6.89 -1.51
N GLY A 303 10.73 7.28 -1.78
CA GLY A 303 10.11 7.10 -3.09
C GLY A 303 8.66 7.53 -3.08
N THR A 304 7.88 6.94 -3.98
CA THR A 304 6.46 7.25 -4.11
C THR A 304 5.65 5.96 -4.14
N LEU A 305 4.55 5.94 -3.40
CA LEU A 305 3.51 4.94 -3.50
C LEU A 305 2.21 5.64 -3.15
N TRP A 306 1.43 5.98 -4.18
CA TRP A 306 0.29 6.90 -4.14
C TRP A 306 0.67 8.35 -3.79
N VAL A 307 1.43 8.52 -2.72
CA VAL A 307 1.94 9.77 -2.17
C VAL A 307 3.44 9.66 -1.97
N GLU A 308 4.08 10.81 -1.74
CA GLU A 308 5.51 10.86 -1.45
C GLU A 308 5.79 10.22 -0.09
N LEU A 309 6.82 9.36 -0.04
CA LEU A 309 7.26 8.67 1.16
C LEU A 309 8.72 9.02 1.48
N THR A 310 9.01 9.24 2.76
CA THR A 310 10.39 9.21 3.27
C THR A 310 10.99 7.81 3.13
N GLY A 311 10.13 6.79 3.07
CA GLY A 311 10.41 5.41 2.71
C GLY A 311 9.43 4.48 3.40
N MET A 312 9.81 3.23 3.61
CA MET A 312 8.99 2.23 4.30
C MET A 312 9.71 1.75 5.55
N GLY A 313 9.08 1.78 6.72
CA GLY A 313 9.61 1.14 7.92
C GLY A 313 9.61 -0.39 7.82
N VAL A 314 9.24 -1.06 8.90
CA VAL A 314 8.92 -2.50 8.85
C VAL A 314 7.50 -2.64 8.30
N SER A 315 7.39 -2.57 6.97
CA SER A 315 6.16 -2.59 6.16
C SER A 315 5.10 -1.54 6.50
N TRP A 316 5.52 -0.41 7.06
CA TRP A 316 4.69 0.79 7.23
C TRP A 316 5.16 1.89 6.30
N MET A 317 4.26 2.46 5.50
CA MET A 317 4.57 3.62 4.68
C MET A 317 4.78 4.83 5.59
N LEU A 318 5.95 5.48 5.48
CA LEU A 318 6.27 6.66 6.26
C LEU A 318 6.15 7.88 5.37
N ARG A 319 5.03 8.58 5.54
CA ARG A 319 4.68 9.76 4.77
C ARG A 319 5.00 11.03 5.56
N PRO A 320 5.79 11.96 5.00
CA PRO A 320 6.05 13.25 5.61
C PRO A 320 4.81 14.16 5.53
N SER A 321 4.66 15.06 6.51
CA SER A 321 3.65 16.13 6.51
C SER A 321 4.30 17.51 6.52
N ALA A 322 3.52 18.54 6.18
CA ALA A 322 3.98 19.93 6.26
C ALA A 322 4.30 20.36 7.71
N GLU A 323 3.66 19.72 8.69
CA GLU A 323 3.82 19.99 10.12
C GLU A 323 4.96 19.17 10.76
N ASN A 324 5.76 18.47 9.95
CA ASN A 324 6.87 17.63 10.40
C ASN A 324 6.42 16.52 11.39
N VAL A 325 5.21 16.01 11.18
CA VAL A 325 4.65 14.83 11.86
C VAL A 325 4.59 13.67 10.87
N THR A 326 5.06 12.50 11.27
CA THR A 326 5.02 11.33 10.38
C THR A 326 3.60 10.74 10.35
N ILE A 327 3.06 10.63 9.14
CA ILE A 327 1.86 9.85 8.86
C ILE A 327 2.31 8.42 8.58
N VAL A 328 1.69 7.46 9.26
CA VAL A 328 2.04 6.03 9.19
C VAL A 328 0.87 5.31 8.55
N GLU A 329 1.06 4.80 7.34
CA GLU A 329 -0.07 4.31 6.54
C GLU A 329 0.19 2.99 5.83
N HIS A 330 -0.91 2.36 5.45
CA HIS A 330 -0.97 1.28 4.48
C HIS A 330 -2.29 1.37 3.70
N GLY A 331 -2.34 0.80 2.50
CA GLY A 331 -3.60 0.59 1.79
C GLY A 331 -3.63 -0.80 1.16
N GLY A 332 -4.76 -1.16 0.57
CA GLY A 332 -4.94 -2.42 -0.10
C GLY A 332 -5.85 -2.32 -1.30
N THR A 333 -5.46 -3.03 -2.35
CA THR A 333 -6.19 -3.13 -3.60
C THR A 333 -6.48 -4.59 -3.86
N TRP A 334 -7.75 -4.91 -4.09
CA TRP A 334 -8.20 -6.20 -4.60
C TRP A 334 -9.29 -5.94 -5.64
N LYS A 335 -9.49 -6.81 -6.64
CA LYS A 335 -10.53 -6.56 -7.65
C LYS A 335 -11.89 -6.33 -6.99
N GLY A 336 -12.49 -5.19 -7.28
CA GLY A 336 -13.75 -4.75 -6.69
C GLY A 336 -13.75 -4.53 -5.18
N GLN A 337 -12.59 -4.42 -4.51
CA GLN A 337 -12.50 -3.99 -3.10
C GLN A 337 -11.27 -3.10 -2.85
N ARG A 338 -11.41 -2.11 -1.97
CA ARG A 338 -10.29 -1.24 -1.58
C ARG A 338 -10.27 -1.03 -0.08
N SER A 339 -9.07 -0.96 0.49
CA SER A 339 -8.84 -0.58 1.88
C SER A 339 -7.89 0.61 1.98
N GLY A 340 -8.23 1.54 2.86
CA GLY A 340 -7.34 2.56 3.38
C GLY A 340 -7.10 2.32 4.86
N PHE A 341 -5.86 2.48 5.32
CA PHE A 341 -5.50 2.45 6.73
C PHE A 341 -4.39 3.47 7.02
N PHE A 342 -4.60 4.41 7.94
CA PHE A 342 -3.50 5.24 8.42
C PHE A 342 -3.65 5.65 9.87
N MET A 343 -2.52 6.06 10.42
CA MET A 343 -2.37 6.54 11.78
C MET A 343 -1.51 7.80 11.77
N VAL A 344 -1.76 8.67 12.75
CA VAL A 344 -0.88 9.77 13.12
C VAL A 344 -0.55 9.58 14.60
N PRO A 345 0.51 8.82 14.93
CA PRO A 345 0.80 8.42 16.31
C PRO A 345 0.91 9.60 17.28
N ASP A 346 1.60 10.66 16.86
CA ASP A 346 1.80 11.90 17.64
C ASP A 346 0.51 12.69 17.89
N ARG A 347 -0.60 12.27 17.26
CA ARG A 347 -1.93 12.87 17.42
C ARG A 347 -2.94 11.87 18.00
N SER A 348 -2.51 10.66 18.36
CA SER A 348 -3.40 9.56 18.79
C SER A 348 -4.60 9.39 17.85
N PHE A 349 -4.33 9.41 16.54
CA PHE A 349 -5.35 9.34 15.51
C PHE A 349 -5.14 8.11 14.63
N ALA A 350 -6.23 7.43 14.28
CA ALA A 350 -6.25 6.40 13.26
C ALA A 350 -7.56 6.39 12.48
N MET A 351 -7.49 5.96 11.23
CA MET A 351 -8.66 5.78 10.37
C MET A 351 -8.47 4.60 9.43
N THR A 352 -9.54 3.83 9.24
CA THR A 352 -9.65 2.81 8.20
C THR A 352 -10.95 2.96 7.43
N VAL A 353 -10.88 2.68 6.13
CA VAL A 353 -12.03 2.69 5.21
C VAL A 353 -11.94 1.43 4.36
N LEU A 354 -13.02 0.65 4.32
CA LEU A 354 -13.16 -0.56 3.53
C LEU A 354 -14.31 -0.37 2.55
N THR A 355 -14.10 -0.68 1.29
CA THR A 355 -15.08 -0.49 0.21
C THR A 355 -15.17 -1.73 -0.65
N ASN A 356 -16.35 -1.98 -1.23
CA ASN A 356 -16.60 -3.14 -2.07
C ASN A 356 -16.81 -2.81 -3.55
N SER A 357 -16.10 -1.81 -4.08
CA SER A 357 -15.99 -1.57 -5.51
C SER A 357 -14.66 -0.91 -5.89
N ASP A 358 -14.36 -0.88 -7.19
CA ASP A 358 -13.17 -0.18 -7.70
C ASP A 358 -13.24 1.35 -7.49
N GLY A 359 -14.45 1.94 -7.45
CA GLY A 359 -14.66 3.36 -7.13
C GLY A 359 -14.18 3.76 -5.74
N GLY A 360 -13.98 2.79 -4.83
CA GLY A 360 -13.39 3.01 -3.52
C GLY A 360 -12.00 3.65 -3.54
N PHE A 361 -11.28 3.53 -4.66
CA PHE A 361 -10.01 4.20 -4.87
C PHE A 361 -10.12 5.73 -4.78
N HIS A 362 -11.13 6.31 -5.44
CA HIS A 362 -11.38 7.75 -5.40
C HIS A 362 -11.81 8.20 -4.00
N MET A 363 -12.64 7.41 -3.31
CA MET A 363 -13.02 7.71 -1.93
C MET A 363 -11.81 7.73 -0.98
N ILE A 364 -10.91 6.76 -1.11
CA ILE A 364 -9.67 6.74 -0.31
C ILE A 364 -8.80 7.95 -0.65
N ASN A 365 -8.66 8.31 -1.94
CA ASN A 365 -7.96 9.54 -2.35
C ASN A 365 -8.54 10.78 -1.66
N ASP A 366 -9.86 10.90 -1.72
CA ASP A 366 -10.64 12.02 -1.18
C ASP A 366 -10.53 12.17 0.33
N LEU A 367 -10.26 11.09 1.05
CA LEU A 367 -10.15 11.10 2.51
C LEU A 367 -8.68 11.18 2.96
N PHE A 368 -7.76 10.52 2.27
CA PHE A 368 -6.39 10.25 2.74
C PHE A 368 -5.33 11.10 2.01
N ALA A 369 -5.52 11.35 0.71
CA ALA A 369 -4.53 12.05 -0.11
C ALA A 369 -4.86 13.52 -0.35
N SER A 370 -6.14 13.91 -0.29
CA SER A 370 -6.59 15.30 -0.40
C SER A 370 -6.41 16.15 0.88
N ASP A 371 -5.78 15.59 1.92
CA ASP A 371 -5.70 16.11 3.29
C ASP A 371 -6.99 16.13 4.11
N TRP A 372 -8.16 15.80 3.56
CA TRP A 372 -9.42 16.06 4.27
C TRP A 372 -9.46 15.44 5.67
N ALA A 373 -9.21 14.13 5.80
CA ALA A 373 -9.26 13.46 7.11
C ALA A 373 -8.07 13.90 7.99
N LEU A 374 -6.89 14.08 7.40
CA LEU A 374 -5.68 14.53 8.08
C LEU A 374 -5.87 15.90 8.74
N ARG A 375 -6.41 16.88 7.99
CA ARG A 375 -6.73 18.21 8.51
C ARG A 375 -7.81 18.13 9.58
N ARG A 376 -8.89 17.42 9.29
CA ARG A 376 -10.08 17.44 10.13
C ARG A 376 -9.86 16.79 11.49
N PHE A 377 -9.11 15.69 11.53
CA PHE A 377 -8.97 14.88 12.74
C PHE A 377 -7.57 14.93 13.38
N ALA A 378 -6.52 15.27 12.63
CA ALA A 378 -5.15 15.27 13.14
C ALA A 378 -4.44 16.62 13.04
N GLY A 379 -5.02 17.62 12.36
CA GLY A 379 -4.40 18.93 12.15
C GLY A 379 -3.08 18.84 11.39
N VAL A 380 -2.98 17.90 10.45
CA VAL A 380 -1.79 17.73 9.58
C VAL A 380 -2.18 17.74 8.11
N THR A 381 -1.21 18.02 7.24
CA THR A 381 -1.38 18.12 5.79
C THR A 381 -0.24 17.46 5.04
N ASN A 382 -0.46 17.12 3.79
CA ASN A 382 0.59 16.71 2.88
C ASN A 382 1.63 17.80 2.68
N LEU A 383 2.82 17.38 2.25
CA LEU A 383 3.77 18.30 1.65
C LEU A 383 3.09 19.06 0.48
N PRO A 384 3.22 20.40 0.45
CA PRO A 384 2.71 21.20 -0.66
C PRO A 384 3.26 20.71 -2.00
N ALA A 385 2.37 20.53 -2.98
CA ALA A 385 2.71 20.05 -4.31
C ALA A 385 2.06 20.97 -5.35
N THR A 386 2.62 22.17 -5.50
CA THR A 386 2.14 23.11 -6.53
C THR A 386 2.84 22.80 -7.85
N PRO A 387 2.10 22.45 -8.93
CA PRO A 387 2.68 22.21 -10.25
C PRO A 387 3.54 23.39 -10.73
N GLN A 388 4.73 23.09 -11.23
CA GLN A 388 5.66 24.02 -11.86
C GLN A 388 5.73 23.72 -13.35
N ARG A 389 5.87 24.78 -14.16
CA ARG A 389 6.23 24.65 -15.57
C ARG A 389 7.74 24.81 -15.71
N LEU A 390 8.37 23.83 -16.34
CA LEU A 390 9.81 23.78 -16.54
C LEU A 390 10.16 24.13 -18.00
N SER A 391 11.39 24.59 -18.23
CA SER A 391 11.93 24.78 -19.57
C SER A 391 12.23 23.44 -20.26
N ALA A 392 12.37 23.46 -21.59
CA ALA A 392 12.77 22.26 -22.34
C ALA A 392 14.11 21.68 -21.88
N ALA A 393 15.07 22.54 -21.50
CA ALA A 393 16.37 22.10 -20.99
C ALA A 393 16.27 21.38 -19.64
N GLU A 394 15.34 21.80 -18.78
CA GLU A 394 15.09 21.16 -17.48
C GLU A 394 14.33 19.84 -17.64
N LEU A 395 13.50 19.70 -18.68
CA LEU A 395 12.73 18.47 -18.96
C LEU A 395 13.54 17.41 -19.71
N ALA A 396 14.48 17.81 -20.57
CA ALA A 396 15.28 16.92 -21.41
C ALA A 396 15.91 15.71 -20.67
N PRO A 397 16.43 15.84 -19.43
CA PRO A 397 16.95 14.70 -18.68
C PRO A 397 15.91 13.61 -18.36
N TYR A 398 14.62 13.94 -18.32
CA TYR A 398 13.53 13.04 -17.95
C TYR A 398 12.80 12.44 -19.17
N GLU A 399 12.98 13.00 -20.36
CA GLU A 399 12.42 12.45 -21.60
C GLU A 399 13.05 11.10 -21.96
N GLY A 400 12.26 10.26 -22.64
CA GLY A 400 12.69 8.96 -23.15
C GLY A 400 11.80 7.81 -22.71
N ARG A 401 12.29 6.60 -22.97
CA ARG A 401 11.57 5.34 -22.74
C ARG A 401 12.00 4.71 -21.41
N TYR A 402 11.04 4.24 -20.64
CA TYR A 402 11.21 3.62 -19.34
C TYR A 402 10.51 2.25 -19.34
N ILE A 403 11.23 1.20 -19.01
CA ILE A 403 10.79 -0.19 -19.19
C ILE A 403 10.76 -0.90 -17.85
N ALA A 404 9.64 -1.53 -17.52
CA ALA A 404 9.54 -2.47 -16.41
C ALA A 404 9.28 -3.87 -16.93
N GLU A 405 10.02 -4.85 -16.41
CA GLU A 405 9.79 -6.27 -16.69
C GLU A 405 9.09 -6.93 -15.49
N GLN A 406 8.22 -7.90 -15.75
CA GLN A 406 7.56 -8.71 -14.72
C GLN A 406 7.42 -10.17 -15.16
N VAL A 407 7.19 -11.06 -14.18
CA VAL A 407 6.83 -12.46 -14.44
C VAL A 407 5.31 -12.62 -14.44
N SER A 408 4.75 -13.07 -15.56
CA SER A 408 3.32 -13.28 -15.76
C SER A 408 2.80 -14.54 -15.04
N GLN A 409 1.52 -14.86 -15.22
CA GLN A 409 0.89 -16.04 -14.61
C GLN A 409 1.43 -17.37 -15.16
N ASP A 410 1.73 -17.44 -16.46
CA ASP A 410 2.32 -18.64 -17.06
C ASP A 410 3.83 -18.75 -16.81
N GLY A 411 4.43 -17.71 -16.22
CA GLY A 411 5.86 -17.64 -15.90
C GLY A 411 6.72 -16.99 -16.99
N SER A 412 6.13 -16.56 -18.10
CA SER A 412 6.80 -15.76 -19.13
C SER A 412 7.13 -14.35 -18.63
N ARG A 413 7.99 -13.63 -19.37
CA ARG A 413 8.31 -12.22 -19.10
C ARG A 413 7.37 -11.33 -19.88
N GLU A 414 6.78 -10.36 -19.20
CA GLU A 414 6.01 -9.28 -19.79
C GLU A 414 6.75 -7.95 -19.57
N GLN A 415 6.62 -7.05 -20.54
CA GLN A 415 7.17 -5.71 -20.45
C GLN A 415 6.06 -4.67 -20.46
N THR A 416 6.24 -3.63 -19.66
CA THR A 416 5.46 -2.40 -19.71
C THR A 416 6.41 -1.26 -20.04
N VAL A 417 6.06 -0.46 -21.04
CA VAL A 417 6.85 0.66 -21.50
C VAL A 417 6.11 1.95 -21.22
N ILE A 418 6.81 2.92 -20.65
CA ILE A 418 6.37 4.31 -20.54
C ILE A 418 7.30 5.17 -21.39
N GLU A 419 6.74 5.98 -22.28
CA GLU A 419 7.51 6.94 -23.06
C GLU A 419 7.11 8.36 -22.67
N PHE A 420 8.07 9.16 -22.19
CA PHE A 420 7.86 10.56 -21.81
C PHE A 420 8.45 11.52 -22.84
N ARG A 421 7.72 12.61 -23.11
CA ARG A 421 8.13 13.74 -23.95
C ARG A 421 7.73 15.05 -23.29
N ALA A 422 8.54 16.08 -23.47
CA ALA A 422 8.22 17.41 -22.98
C ALA A 422 7.04 18.00 -23.77
N ARG A 423 6.03 18.51 -23.06
CA ARG A 423 4.88 19.21 -23.63
C ARG A 423 4.43 20.30 -22.68
N ASP A 424 4.34 21.54 -23.18
CA ASP A 424 3.82 22.68 -22.44
C ASP A 424 4.47 22.92 -21.05
N GLY A 425 5.77 22.62 -20.92
CA GLY A 425 6.52 22.76 -19.67
C GLY A 425 6.25 21.65 -18.63
N GLN A 426 5.65 20.55 -19.07
CA GLN A 426 5.39 19.33 -18.30
C GLN A 426 5.86 18.10 -19.11
N LEU A 427 5.72 16.90 -18.54
CA LEU A 427 5.88 15.65 -19.30
C LEU A 427 4.52 15.11 -19.69
N ALA A 428 4.36 14.80 -20.97
CA ALA A 428 3.29 13.94 -21.47
C ALA A 428 3.90 12.58 -21.80
N GLY A 429 3.16 11.51 -21.57
CA GLY A 429 3.63 10.18 -21.88
C GLY A 429 2.54 9.19 -22.24
N THR A 430 2.98 8.03 -22.69
CA THR A 430 2.12 6.90 -23.04
C THR A 430 2.62 5.66 -22.33
N MET A 431 1.71 4.84 -21.84
CA MET A 431 2.00 3.54 -21.25
C MET A 431 1.39 2.43 -22.07
N SER A 432 2.19 1.42 -22.44
CA SER A 432 1.75 0.26 -23.21
C SER A 432 2.28 -1.04 -22.59
N MET A 433 1.48 -2.10 -22.66
CA MET A 433 1.88 -3.47 -22.30
C MET A 433 2.28 -4.23 -23.56
N GLY A 434 3.40 -4.97 -23.53
CA GLY A 434 3.91 -5.75 -24.67
C GLY A 434 5.16 -5.15 -25.32
N ASP A 435 5.41 -5.49 -26.60
CA ASP A 435 6.64 -5.18 -27.34
C ASP A 435 6.74 -3.72 -27.84
N GLY A 436 5.75 -2.88 -27.51
CA GLY A 436 5.73 -1.47 -27.88
C GLY A 436 5.43 -1.21 -29.37
N THR A 437 4.88 -2.17 -30.11
CA THR A 437 4.35 -1.91 -31.46
C THR A 437 2.98 -1.21 -31.42
N PRO A 438 2.68 -0.27 -32.35
CA PRO A 438 1.53 0.65 -32.25
C PRO A 438 0.15 0.04 -32.52
N ASP A 439 -0.04 -1.27 -32.36
CA ASP A 439 -1.29 -1.97 -32.71
C ASP A 439 -2.06 -2.50 -31.50
N SER A 440 -1.80 -1.97 -30.30
CA SER A 440 -2.45 -2.43 -29.08
C SER A 440 -3.60 -1.51 -28.65
N GLN A 441 -4.79 -2.07 -28.50
CA GLN A 441 -5.99 -1.45 -27.92
C GLN A 441 -5.82 -1.04 -26.43
N ASN A 442 -4.60 -1.01 -25.88
CA ASN A 442 -4.29 -0.83 -24.46
C ASN A 442 -3.16 0.20 -24.22
N CYS A 443 -3.19 1.34 -24.90
CA CYS A 443 -2.30 2.47 -24.64
C CYS A 443 -3.01 3.47 -23.72
N VAL A 444 -2.39 3.83 -22.59
CA VAL A 444 -2.92 4.79 -21.63
C VAL A 444 -2.09 6.07 -21.69
N GLU A 445 -2.75 7.22 -21.87
CA GLU A 445 -2.09 8.52 -21.76
C GLU A 445 -1.77 8.83 -20.29
N LEU A 446 -0.57 9.39 -20.08
CA LEU A 446 -0.08 9.82 -18.79
C LEU A 446 0.35 11.29 -18.90
N GLY A 447 0.08 12.08 -17.87
CA GLY A 447 0.73 13.37 -17.70
C GLY A 447 1.48 13.43 -16.38
N PHE A 448 2.50 14.28 -16.32
CA PHE A 448 3.31 14.45 -15.12
C PHE A 448 3.79 15.90 -14.99
N ALA A 449 3.43 16.54 -13.87
CA ALA A 449 3.87 17.90 -13.54
C ALA A 449 4.77 17.90 -12.32
N PHE A 450 6.00 18.38 -12.47
CA PHE A 450 6.93 18.56 -11.36
C PHE A 450 6.39 19.59 -10.37
N TYR A 451 6.57 19.34 -9.08
CA TYR A 451 6.39 20.36 -8.03
C TYR A 451 7.69 20.65 -7.27
N ARG A 452 8.69 19.77 -7.43
CA ARG A 452 10.08 19.93 -6.98
C ARG A 452 10.99 19.01 -7.80
N PRO A 453 12.33 19.11 -7.71
CA PRO A 453 13.22 18.21 -8.42
C PRO A 453 12.85 16.74 -8.21
N GLU A 454 12.82 15.97 -9.31
CA GLU A 454 12.49 14.55 -9.41
C GLU A 454 11.05 14.13 -9.06
N PHE A 455 10.26 14.97 -8.39
CA PHE A 455 8.93 14.58 -7.88
C PHE A 455 7.82 15.41 -8.54
N GLY A 456 6.74 14.72 -8.88
CA GLY A 456 5.64 15.33 -9.59
C GLY A 456 4.29 14.70 -9.29
N LEU A 457 3.26 15.43 -9.69
CA LEU A 457 1.87 14.99 -9.66
C LEU A 457 1.56 14.28 -10.97
N ASP A 458 0.88 13.14 -10.87
CA ASP A 458 0.30 12.51 -12.06
C ASP A 458 -0.89 13.34 -12.53
N LEU A 459 -1.03 13.49 -13.84
CA LEU A 459 -2.10 14.25 -14.47
C LEU A 459 -3.01 13.30 -15.24
N GLY A 460 -4.32 13.54 -15.15
CA GLY A 460 -5.31 12.87 -15.96
C GLY A 460 -5.33 13.39 -17.41
N PRO A 461 -6.17 12.81 -18.27
CA PRO A 461 -6.31 13.22 -19.68
C PRO A 461 -6.72 14.70 -19.86
N ASP A 462 -7.39 15.30 -18.87
CA ASP A 462 -7.74 16.71 -18.84
C ASP A 462 -6.60 17.64 -18.37
N ASN A 463 -5.40 17.08 -18.21
CA ASN A 463 -4.19 17.72 -17.71
C ASN A 463 -4.31 18.30 -16.29
N LYS A 464 -5.23 17.76 -15.47
CA LYS A 464 -5.34 18.13 -14.05
C LYS A 464 -4.70 17.08 -13.15
N PRO A 465 -4.14 17.50 -11.99
CA PRO A 465 -3.66 16.56 -10.99
C PRO A 465 -4.74 15.58 -10.53
N THR A 466 -4.41 14.29 -10.53
CA THR A 466 -5.29 13.21 -10.05
C THR A 466 -5.29 13.08 -8.52
N GLY A 467 -4.30 13.72 -7.86
CA GLY A 467 -4.01 13.56 -6.44
C GLY A 467 -2.94 12.50 -6.14
N SER A 468 -2.56 11.69 -7.13
CA SER A 468 -1.43 10.76 -7.03
C SER A 468 -0.12 11.42 -7.42
N ARG A 469 0.98 10.83 -6.95
CA ARG A 469 2.34 11.27 -7.20
C ARG A 469 3.14 10.16 -7.86
N SER A 470 4.20 10.56 -8.54
CA SER A 470 5.28 9.68 -9.02
C SER A 470 6.63 10.41 -8.87
N ASN A 471 7.75 9.70 -9.03
CA ASN A 471 9.06 10.33 -8.99
C ASN A 471 10.09 9.68 -9.91
N PHE A 472 11.11 10.42 -10.29
CA PHE A 472 12.31 9.89 -10.95
C PHE A 472 13.38 9.55 -9.91
N VAL A 473 14.28 8.63 -10.26
CA VAL A 473 15.41 8.23 -9.42
C VAL A 473 16.69 8.37 -10.22
N ARG A 474 17.66 9.09 -9.65
CA ARG A 474 18.98 9.28 -10.24
C ARG A 474 19.97 8.21 -9.77
N GLY A 475 20.90 7.87 -10.65
CA GLY A 475 22.05 7.02 -10.33
C GLY A 475 23.16 7.80 -9.62
N PRO A 476 24.23 7.11 -9.20
CA PRO A 476 25.39 7.74 -8.55
C PRO A 476 26.11 8.78 -9.43
N ASP A 477 25.95 8.70 -10.75
CA ASP A 477 26.48 9.63 -11.75
C ASP A 477 25.59 10.87 -11.95
N GLY A 478 24.48 10.97 -11.21
CA GLY A 478 23.50 12.05 -11.32
C GLY A 478 22.54 11.93 -12.50
N ASN A 479 22.65 10.90 -13.35
CA ASN A 479 21.72 10.71 -14.47
C ASN A 479 20.41 10.08 -14.00
N VAL A 480 19.29 10.42 -14.65
CA VAL A 480 18.00 9.75 -14.41
C VAL A 480 18.10 8.31 -14.90
N VAL A 481 17.91 7.35 -14.00
CA VAL A 481 17.99 5.90 -14.28
C VAL A 481 16.62 5.24 -14.20
N TRP A 482 15.74 5.72 -13.32
CA TRP A 482 14.42 5.12 -13.12
C TRP A 482 13.30 6.14 -13.07
N PHE A 483 12.13 5.70 -13.47
CA PHE A 483 10.85 6.28 -13.11
C PHE A 483 10.15 5.36 -12.10
N CYS A 484 9.73 5.89 -10.96
CA CYS A 484 8.95 5.23 -9.93
C CYS A 484 7.50 5.70 -10.06
N SER A 485 6.61 4.79 -10.46
CA SER A 485 5.19 5.12 -10.65
C SER A 485 4.45 5.27 -9.32
N LEU A 486 3.20 5.76 -9.40
CA LEU A 486 2.27 5.82 -8.27
C LEU A 486 2.00 4.48 -7.57
N HIS A 487 2.39 3.35 -8.18
CA HIS A 487 2.31 2.01 -7.59
C HIS A 487 3.62 1.56 -6.92
N GLY A 488 4.60 2.46 -6.76
CA GLY A 488 5.92 2.19 -6.20
C GLY A 488 6.75 1.25 -7.06
N ARG A 489 6.49 1.17 -8.36
CA ARG A 489 7.21 0.27 -9.30
C ARG A 489 8.23 1.06 -10.09
N LEU A 490 9.42 0.47 -10.25
CA LEU A 490 10.51 1.06 -11.01
C LEU A 490 10.45 0.64 -12.48
N PHE A 491 10.61 1.63 -13.35
CA PHE A 491 10.77 1.49 -14.80
C PHE A 491 12.15 2.01 -15.16
N ARG A 492 12.99 1.15 -15.74
CA ARG A 492 14.36 1.48 -16.10
C ARG A 492 14.39 2.34 -17.34
N ARG A 493 15.12 3.44 -17.31
CA ARG A 493 15.38 4.21 -18.52
C ARG A 493 16.15 3.36 -19.53
N GLU A 494 15.60 3.25 -20.73
CA GLU A 494 16.27 2.63 -21.86
C GLU A 494 17.44 3.52 -22.26
N GLN A 495 18.66 2.97 -22.24
CA GLN A 495 19.82 3.69 -22.72
C GLN A 495 19.72 3.76 -24.24
N SER A 496 19.73 4.98 -24.79
CA SER A 496 19.87 5.17 -26.23
C SER A 496 21.14 4.48 -26.69
N GLN A 497 21.03 3.41 -27.48
CA GLN A 497 22.17 2.83 -28.18
C GLN A 497 22.79 3.97 -29.00
N ARG A 498 23.96 4.46 -28.58
CA ARG A 498 24.78 5.32 -29.44
C ARG A 498 25.14 4.46 -30.64
N ARG A 499 24.44 4.66 -31.76
CA ARG A 499 24.87 4.17 -33.07
C ARG A 499 26.13 4.89 -33.50
#